data_AF-A0A353P8Y7-F1
#
_entry.id   AF-A0A353P8Y7-F1
#
_cell.length_a   1.000
_cell.length_b   1.000
_cell.length_c   1.000
_cell.angle_alpha   90.00
_cell.angle_beta   90.00
_cell.angle_gamma   90.00
#
_symmetry.space_group_name_H-M   'P 1'
#
loop_
_entity.id
_entity.type
_entity.pdbx_description
1 polymer ?
#
loop_
_entity_poly.entity_id
_entity_poly.type
_entity_poly.pdbx_seq_one_letter_code
_entity_poly.pdbx_strand_id
1 'polypeptide(L)'
;YKKIYYNWQSGKSEKCTFCYPRIESGNPTVCSETCVGRIRYLGVMLYDADAIETAASVESEQDLYHAQLGVFLDPHDPVVQEMALADGVPQDWIEAAKRSPVWKMAMDWKVAFPLHPEYRTLPMVWYVPPLSPIQSAAAAGQIGIDAGLPDVRSLRIPLRYLANMLTAGDEAPVALALERMLAMRGYMRAKSVEGRIDESIATRVGLSGAVIEEMYRIMAIANYEDRFVIPTTRRETHEDVYALRGNCGFSFGNGCSGGSSKAELFTPVKLFSPAQGSQPHNPGEVQK
;
A
#
# COMPACT_ATOMS: atom_id res chain seq x y z
N TYR A 1 -9.32 15.04 -2.94
CA TYR A 1 -8.18 15.38 -2.05
C TYR A 1 -7.41 16.67 -2.33
N LYS A 2 -7.61 17.37 -3.45
CA LYS A 2 -6.87 18.62 -3.75
C LYS A 2 -5.33 18.47 -3.64
N LYS A 3 -4.80 17.39 -4.24
CA LYS A 3 -3.37 17.00 -4.20
C LYS A 3 -2.59 17.32 -5.48
N ILE A 4 -3.20 18.10 -6.37
CA ILE A 4 -2.56 18.68 -7.55
C ILE A 4 -2.44 20.17 -7.26
N TYR A 5 -1.24 20.71 -7.44
CA TYR A 5 -0.88 22.09 -7.13
C TYR A 5 -0.42 22.79 -8.40
N TYR A 6 -0.99 23.95 -8.70
CA TYR A 6 -0.59 24.75 -9.85
C TYR A 6 0.68 25.53 -9.55
N ASN A 7 1.71 25.35 -10.37
CA ASN A 7 2.91 26.16 -10.34
C ASN A 7 2.69 27.40 -11.22
N TRP A 8 2.50 28.55 -10.56
CA TRP A 8 2.21 29.82 -11.22
C TRP A 8 3.37 30.37 -12.06
N GLN A 9 4.60 29.91 -11.82
CA GLN A 9 5.78 30.34 -12.58
C GLN A 9 5.94 29.53 -13.87
N SER A 10 5.83 28.20 -13.80
CA SER A 10 5.96 27.33 -14.98
C SER A 10 4.68 27.27 -15.82
N GLY A 11 3.54 27.68 -15.24
CA GLY A 11 2.22 27.56 -15.87
C GLY A 11 1.71 26.12 -15.95
N LYS A 12 2.27 25.21 -15.15
CA LYS A 12 1.94 23.77 -15.16
C LYS A 12 1.48 23.31 -13.79
N SER A 13 0.63 22.29 -13.77
CA SER A 13 0.26 21.62 -12.54
C SER A 13 1.25 20.53 -12.18
N GLU A 14 1.58 20.42 -10.90
CA GLU A 14 2.48 19.43 -10.34
C GLU A 14 1.78 18.67 -9.21
N LYS A 15 2.25 17.45 -8.91
CA LYS A 15 1.64 16.57 -7.91
C LYS A 15 2.68 15.68 -7.26
N CYS A 16 2.28 14.99 -6.20
CA CYS A 16 3.04 13.87 -5.67
C CYS A 16 3.35 12.86 -6.80
N THR A 17 4.63 12.54 -6.95
CA THR A 17 5.15 11.58 -7.94
C THR A 17 5.41 10.21 -7.32
N PHE A 18 4.94 9.99 -6.08
CA PHE A 18 5.19 8.79 -5.29
C PHE A 18 6.68 8.43 -5.17
N CYS A 19 7.57 9.41 -5.30
CA CYS A 19 9.02 9.22 -5.36
C CYS A 19 9.41 8.10 -6.34
N TYR A 20 8.79 8.05 -7.53
CA TYR A 20 9.02 6.96 -8.49
C TYR A 20 10.51 6.63 -8.74
N PRO A 21 11.47 7.58 -8.79
CA PRO A 21 12.89 7.20 -8.99
C PRO A 21 13.44 6.31 -7.86
N ARG A 22 12.92 6.45 -6.64
CA ARG A 22 13.27 5.61 -5.49
C ARG A 22 12.52 4.29 -5.53
N ILE A 23 11.21 4.32 -5.76
CA ILE A 23 10.36 3.12 -5.83
C ILE A 23 10.86 2.18 -6.92
N GLU A 24 11.25 2.71 -8.10
CA GLU A 24 11.82 1.92 -9.19
C GLU A 24 13.06 1.12 -8.76
N SER A 25 13.82 1.65 -7.81
CA SER A 25 15.02 1.02 -7.25
C SER A 25 14.75 0.25 -5.96
N GLY A 26 13.49 -0.07 -5.64
CA GLY A 26 13.11 -0.80 -4.42
C GLY A 26 13.26 0.00 -3.13
N ASN A 27 13.40 1.33 -3.21
CA ASN A 27 13.56 2.20 -2.04
C ASN A 27 12.23 2.84 -1.63
N PRO A 28 12.00 3.08 -0.32
CA PRO A 28 10.80 3.77 0.12
C PRO A 28 10.72 5.22 -0.38
N THR A 29 9.49 5.74 -0.38
CA THR A 29 9.28 7.18 -0.58
C THR A 29 9.96 7.99 0.52
N VAL A 30 10.39 9.21 0.19
CA VAL A 30 11.07 10.09 1.15
C VAL A 30 10.24 10.30 2.41
N CYS A 31 8.93 10.53 2.25
CA CYS A 31 8.04 10.77 3.38
C CYS A 31 7.70 9.50 4.19
N SER A 32 7.86 8.30 3.60
CA SER A 32 7.77 7.03 4.31
C SER A 32 9.03 6.75 5.12
N GLU A 33 10.21 6.87 4.50
CA GLU A 33 11.49 6.61 5.14
C GLU A 33 11.78 7.57 6.30
N THR A 34 11.49 8.85 6.11
CA THR A 34 11.73 9.91 7.10
C THR A 34 10.60 10.02 8.14
N CYS A 35 9.64 9.10 8.15
CA CYS A 35 8.55 9.10 9.11
C CYS A 35 9.04 8.73 10.52
N VAL A 36 9.32 9.75 11.32
CA VAL A 36 9.80 9.61 12.72
C VAL A 36 8.87 8.73 13.56
N GLY A 37 7.55 8.88 13.39
CA GLY A 37 6.56 8.10 14.11
C GLY A 37 6.45 6.64 13.67
N ARG A 38 7.17 6.20 12.62
CA ARG A 38 7.17 4.82 12.13
C ARG A 38 5.79 4.28 11.70
N ILE A 39 4.86 5.16 11.32
CA ILE A 39 3.46 4.83 11.02
C ILE A 39 3.16 4.56 9.54
N ARG A 40 4.17 4.57 8.67
CA ARG A 40 3.98 4.42 7.22
C ARG A 40 4.48 3.06 6.77
N TYR A 41 3.67 2.41 5.95
CA TYR A 41 3.91 1.08 5.40
C TYR A 41 3.77 1.15 3.88
N LEU A 42 4.61 0.43 3.16
CA LEU A 42 4.60 0.31 1.71
C LEU A 42 4.64 -1.17 1.36
N GLY A 43 3.72 -1.59 0.49
CA GLY A 43 3.58 -2.97 0.06
C GLY A 43 2.77 -3.03 -1.23
N VAL A 44 2.99 -4.10 -2.00
CA VAL A 44 2.28 -4.33 -3.25
C VAL A 44 0.83 -4.74 -2.96
N MET A 45 -0.08 -4.30 -3.82
CA MET A 45 -1.48 -4.74 -3.87
C MET A 45 -1.78 -5.14 -5.31
N LEU A 46 -2.15 -6.40 -5.54
CA LEU A 46 -2.65 -6.85 -6.84
C LEU A 46 -4.13 -6.45 -6.94
N TYR A 47 -4.55 -5.98 -8.10
CA TYR A 47 -5.91 -5.49 -8.31
C TYR A 47 -6.37 -5.80 -9.74
N ASP A 48 -7.67 -6.06 -9.88
CA ASP A 48 -8.33 -6.23 -11.18
C ASP A 48 -8.65 -4.84 -11.78
N ALA A 49 -7.98 -4.50 -12.89
CA ALA A 49 -8.18 -3.22 -13.54
C ALA A 49 -9.56 -3.11 -14.22
N ASP A 50 -10.12 -4.22 -14.67
CA ASP A 50 -11.42 -4.25 -15.37
C ASP A 50 -12.59 -4.06 -14.39
N ALA A 51 -12.40 -4.43 -13.12
CA ALA A 51 -13.39 -4.24 -12.07
C ALA A 51 -13.49 -2.79 -11.53
N ILE A 52 -12.57 -1.89 -11.92
CA ILE A 52 -12.48 -0.52 -11.36
C ILE A 52 -13.76 0.28 -11.57
N GLU A 53 -14.29 0.30 -12.80
CA GLU A 53 -15.45 1.12 -13.16
C GLU A 53 -16.71 0.63 -12.45
N THR A 54 -16.90 -0.69 -12.37
CA THR A 54 -18.00 -1.31 -11.63
C THR A 54 -17.91 -1.00 -10.13
N ALA A 55 -16.72 -1.11 -9.52
CA ALA A 55 -16.54 -0.84 -8.10
C ALA A 55 -16.73 0.65 -7.75
N ALA A 56 -16.25 1.56 -8.59
CA ALA A 56 -16.37 3.00 -8.36
C ALA A 56 -17.80 3.54 -8.61
N SER A 57 -18.62 2.81 -9.38
CA SER A 57 -19.97 3.22 -9.78
C SER A 57 -21.10 2.65 -8.91
N VAL A 58 -20.78 1.87 -7.86
CA VAL A 58 -21.79 1.34 -6.91
C VAL A 58 -22.69 2.45 -6.36
N GLU A 59 -24.00 2.23 -6.34
CA GLU A 59 -24.98 3.27 -6.01
C GLU A 59 -24.78 3.84 -4.59
N SER A 60 -24.69 2.96 -3.60
CA SER A 60 -24.46 3.33 -2.19
C SER A 60 -23.01 3.73 -1.94
N GLU A 61 -22.79 4.90 -1.35
CA GLU A 61 -21.46 5.36 -0.98
C GLU A 61 -20.83 4.52 0.15
N GLN A 62 -21.65 3.93 1.03
CA GLN A 62 -21.17 3.05 2.12
C GLN A 62 -20.62 1.72 1.60
N ASP A 63 -21.08 1.29 0.43
CA ASP A 63 -20.62 0.04 -0.18
C ASP A 63 -19.28 0.21 -0.91
N LEU A 64 -18.83 1.45 -1.18
CA LEU A 64 -17.59 1.72 -1.94
C LEU A 64 -16.33 1.16 -1.26
N TYR A 65 -16.29 1.15 0.07
CA TYR A 65 -15.19 0.50 0.81
C TYR A 65 -15.11 -0.99 0.49
N HIS A 66 -16.25 -1.68 0.58
CA HIS A 66 -16.34 -3.11 0.30
C HIS A 66 -16.14 -3.42 -1.19
N ALA A 67 -16.66 -2.58 -2.07
CA ALA A 67 -16.45 -2.66 -3.51
C ALA A 67 -14.96 -2.56 -3.84
N GLN A 68 -14.23 -1.60 -3.25
CA GLN A 68 -12.79 -1.47 -3.45
C GLN A 68 -12.02 -2.70 -2.92
N LEU A 69 -12.41 -3.26 -1.78
CA LEU A 69 -11.81 -4.51 -1.29
C LEU A 69 -12.00 -5.67 -2.28
N GLY A 70 -13.15 -5.72 -2.97
CA GLY A 70 -13.44 -6.72 -4.00
C GLY A 70 -12.61 -6.58 -5.28
N VAL A 71 -11.98 -5.42 -5.51
CA VAL A 71 -11.06 -5.19 -6.63
C VAL A 71 -9.66 -5.76 -6.31
N PHE A 72 -9.31 -5.94 -5.03
CA PHE A 72 -8.01 -6.47 -4.64
C PHE A 72 -7.98 -8.00 -4.73
N LEU A 73 -6.90 -8.52 -5.32
CA LEU A 73 -6.71 -9.94 -5.62
C LEU A 73 -5.77 -10.60 -4.61
N ASP A 74 -6.14 -11.79 -4.12
CA ASP A 74 -5.34 -12.53 -3.14
C ASP A 74 -4.01 -13.01 -3.74
N PRO A 75 -2.85 -12.50 -3.27
CA PRO A 75 -1.56 -12.91 -3.79
C PRO A 75 -1.17 -14.35 -3.42
N HIS A 76 -1.89 -15.01 -2.51
CA HIS A 76 -1.67 -16.41 -2.16
C HIS A 76 -2.51 -17.38 -3.01
N ASP A 77 -3.51 -16.89 -3.73
CA ASP A 77 -4.32 -17.72 -4.63
C ASP A 77 -3.47 -18.14 -5.85
N PRO A 78 -3.29 -19.44 -6.12
CA PRO A 78 -2.56 -19.91 -7.30
C PRO A 78 -3.14 -19.38 -8.61
N VAL A 79 -4.46 -19.22 -8.73
CA VAL A 79 -5.11 -18.73 -9.95
C VAL A 79 -4.74 -17.27 -10.20
N VAL A 80 -4.75 -16.43 -9.15
CA VAL A 80 -4.30 -15.04 -9.24
C VAL A 80 -2.82 -14.96 -9.62
N GLN A 81 -1.99 -15.86 -9.10
CA GLN A 81 -0.55 -15.89 -9.43
C GLN A 81 -0.32 -16.23 -10.90
N GLU A 82 -1.03 -17.23 -11.43
CA GLU A 82 -0.95 -17.61 -12.84
C GLU A 82 -1.45 -16.48 -13.76
N MET A 83 -2.58 -15.85 -13.41
CA MET A 83 -3.10 -14.69 -14.14
C MET A 83 -2.14 -13.50 -14.11
N ALA A 84 -1.61 -13.15 -12.93
CA ALA A 84 -0.67 -12.04 -12.80
C ALA A 84 0.59 -12.24 -13.66
N LEU A 85 1.12 -13.46 -13.73
CA LEU A 85 2.23 -13.79 -14.61
C LEU A 85 1.85 -13.66 -16.10
N ALA A 86 0.65 -14.12 -16.48
CA ALA A 86 0.14 -14.01 -17.84
C ALA A 86 -0.04 -12.53 -18.27
N ASP A 87 -0.44 -11.67 -17.33
CA ASP A 87 -0.60 -10.22 -17.53
C ASP A 87 0.72 -9.44 -17.44
N GLY A 88 1.86 -10.14 -17.28
CA GLY A 88 3.19 -9.54 -17.31
C GLY A 88 3.69 -8.98 -15.97
N VAL A 89 3.03 -9.30 -14.85
CA VAL A 89 3.53 -8.95 -13.50
C VAL A 89 4.74 -9.83 -13.16
N PRO A 90 5.92 -9.26 -12.84
CA PRO A 90 7.09 -10.05 -12.52
C PRO A 90 6.92 -10.92 -11.25
N GLN A 91 7.55 -12.09 -11.22
CA GLN A 91 7.47 -13.00 -10.06
C GLN A 91 7.87 -12.33 -8.73
N ASP A 92 8.87 -11.45 -8.74
CA ASP A 92 9.31 -10.71 -7.55
C ASP A 92 8.26 -9.74 -7.01
N TRP A 93 7.38 -9.22 -7.87
CA TRP A 93 6.24 -8.41 -7.46
C TRP A 93 5.15 -9.25 -6.80
N ILE A 94 4.89 -10.46 -7.32
CA ILE A 94 3.96 -11.42 -6.72
C ILE A 94 4.45 -11.86 -5.33
N GLU A 95 5.75 -12.18 -5.20
CA GLU A 95 6.36 -12.54 -3.91
C GLU A 95 6.44 -11.36 -2.93
N ALA A 96 6.52 -10.13 -3.42
CA ALA A 96 6.37 -8.93 -2.61
C ALA A 96 4.91 -8.73 -2.15
N ALA A 97 3.92 -9.01 -3.00
CA ALA A 97 2.50 -8.92 -2.68
C ALA A 97 2.10 -9.90 -1.56
N LYS A 98 2.58 -11.15 -1.61
CA LYS A 98 2.36 -12.16 -0.54
C LYS A 98 2.84 -11.69 0.83
N ARG A 99 3.90 -10.87 0.87
CA ARG A 99 4.51 -10.34 2.09
C ARG A 99 4.08 -8.90 2.41
N SER A 100 3.10 -8.37 1.69
CA SER A 100 2.70 -6.96 1.77
C SER A 100 2.12 -6.61 3.15
N PRO A 101 2.73 -5.66 3.90
CA PRO A 101 2.13 -5.18 5.14
C PRO A 101 0.82 -4.41 4.88
N VAL A 102 0.66 -3.86 3.67
CA VAL A 102 -0.57 -3.16 3.26
C VAL A 102 -1.70 -4.16 3.06
N TRP A 103 -1.43 -5.31 2.41
CA TRP A 103 -2.41 -6.40 2.29
C TRP A 103 -2.88 -6.87 3.66
N LYS A 104 -1.94 -7.14 4.57
CA LYS A 104 -2.27 -7.56 5.94
C LYS A 104 -3.18 -6.58 6.66
N MET A 105 -2.88 -5.28 6.61
CA MET A 105 -3.70 -4.26 7.27
C MET A 105 -5.08 -4.06 6.63
N ALA A 106 -5.17 -4.07 5.31
CA ALA A 106 -6.40 -3.79 4.56
C ALA A 106 -7.31 -5.01 4.40
N MET A 107 -6.73 -6.18 4.11
CA MET A 107 -7.44 -7.41 3.77
C MET A 107 -7.53 -8.39 4.94
N ASP A 108 -6.41 -8.77 5.54
CA ASP A 108 -6.42 -9.83 6.57
C ASP A 108 -6.99 -9.31 7.90
N TRP A 109 -6.48 -8.18 8.38
CA TRP A 109 -6.82 -7.64 9.70
C TRP A 109 -7.96 -6.63 9.68
N LYS A 110 -8.35 -6.13 8.50
CA LYS A 110 -9.37 -5.08 8.31
C LYS A 110 -9.21 -3.90 9.28
N VAL A 111 -7.97 -3.42 9.47
CA VAL A 111 -7.66 -2.28 10.35
C VAL A 111 -7.33 -1.00 9.59
N ALA A 112 -7.07 -1.09 8.28
CA ALA A 112 -6.83 0.06 7.42
C ALA A 112 -8.04 0.33 6.51
N PHE A 113 -8.29 1.61 6.23
CA PHE A 113 -9.41 2.08 5.43
C PHE A 113 -9.00 3.12 4.39
N PRO A 114 -9.70 3.22 3.26
CA PRO A 114 -9.50 4.29 2.30
C PRO A 114 -9.87 5.65 2.93
N LEU A 115 -9.23 6.74 2.48
CA LEU A 115 -9.63 8.09 2.88
C LEU A 115 -10.74 8.58 1.95
N HIS A 116 -11.90 8.98 2.48
CA HIS A 116 -13.05 9.47 1.72
C HIS A 116 -13.41 8.58 0.50
N PRO A 117 -13.79 7.30 0.72
CA PRO A 117 -14.17 6.40 -0.38
C PRO A 117 -15.33 6.95 -1.23
N GLU A 118 -16.22 7.75 -0.65
CA GLU A 118 -17.34 8.43 -1.33
C GLU A 118 -16.93 9.34 -2.49
N TYR A 119 -15.64 9.68 -2.61
CA TYR A 119 -15.11 10.40 -3.77
C TYR A 119 -14.98 9.52 -5.02
N ARG A 120 -15.21 8.20 -4.91
CA ARG A 120 -15.26 7.24 -6.03
C ARG A 120 -13.98 7.18 -6.86
N THR A 121 -12.84 7.53 -6.26
CA THR A 121 -11.52 7.47 -6.93
C THR A 121 -10.73 6.20 -6.61
N LEU A 122 -11.29 5.27 -5.85
CA LEU A 122 -10.63 4.07 -5.32
C LEU A 122 -9.20 4.37 -4.78
N PRO A 123 -9.09 5.18 -3.71
CA PRO A 123 -7.79 5.68 -3.25
C PRO A 123 -6.88 4.54 -2.76
N MET A 124 -5.58 4.62 -3.08
CA MET A 124 -4.57 3.59 -2.74
C MET A 124 -3.68 3.96 -1.53
N VAL A 125 -4.01 5.05 -0.83
CA VAL A 125 -3.36 5.41 0.44
C VAL A 125 -4.39 5.27 1.56
N TRP A 126 -4.18 4.28 2.42
CA TRP A 126 -5.12 3.85 3.45
C TRP A 126 -4.63 4.23 4.85
N TYR A 127 -5.55 4.32 5.80
CA TYR A 127 -5.32 4.82 7.14
C TYR A 127 -5.86 3.87 8.19
N VAL A 128 -5.07 3.63 9.24
CA VAL A 128 -5.53 2.97 10.46
C VAL A 128 -6.12 4.04 11.38
N PRO A 129 -7.36 3.88 11.89
CA PRO A 129 -7.98 4.88 12.75
C PRO A 129 -7.24 4.97 14.10
N PRO A 130 -7.08 6.19 14.67
CA PRO A 130 -6.35 6.37 15.90
C PRO A 130 -7.16 5.91 17.12
N LEU A 131 -6.49 5.25 18.06
CA LEU A 131 -7.02 5.09 19.41
C LEU A 131 -6.97 6.44 20.13
N SER A 132 -8.07 6.85 20.76
CA SER A 132 -8.10 8.05 21.60
C SER A 132 -7.68 7.74 23.06
N PRO A 133 -7.26 8.73 23.87
CA PRO A 133 -6.87 8.50 25.25
C PRO A 133 -8.01 7.89 26.06
N ILE A 134 -7.77 6.68 26.56
CA ILE A 134 -8.73 5.89 27.35
C ILE A 134 -8.55 6.14 28.84
N GLN A 135 -7.32 6.42 29.26
CA GLN A 135 -6.92 6.42 30.67
C GLN A 135 -7.64 7.47 31.51
N SER A 136 -7.90 8.66 30.96
CA SER A 136 -8.60 9.73 31.70
C SER A 136 -10.07 9.41 31.98
N ALA A 137 -10.75 8.75 31.03
CA ALA A 137 -12.15 8.38 31.16
C ALA A 137 -12.35 7.06 31.95
N ALA A 138 -11.41 6.10 31.82
CA ALA A 138 -11.37 4.91 32.67
C ALA A 138 -11.08 5.27 34.14
N ALA A 139 -10.13 6.17 34.41
CA ALA A 139 -9.83 6.65 35.76
C ALA A 139 -10.98 7.45 36.40
N ALA A 140 -11.83 8.08 35.58
CA ALA A 140 -13.04 8.76 36.03
C ALA A 140 -14.23 7.82 36.26
N GLY A 141 -14.07 6.49 36.06
CA GLY A 141 -15.15 5.51 36.20
C GLY A 141 -16.23 5.61 35.12
N GLN A 142 -15.96 6.30 34.00
CA GLN A 142 -16.93 6.58 32.92
C GLN A 142 -16.87 5.57 31.77
N ILE A 143 -16.00 4.56 31.86
CA ILE A 143 -15.87 3.51 30.83
C ILE A 143 -16.27 2.17 31.45
N GLY A 144 -17.26 1.51 30.84
CA GLY A 144 -17.52 0.10 31.08
C GLY A 144 -16.29 -0.70 30.66
N ILE A 145 -15.63 -1.34 31.61
CA ILE A 145 -14.56 -2.29 31.35
C ILE A 145 -15.25 -3.62 31.04
N ASP A 146 -15.30 -4.00 29.76
CA ASP A 146 -15.77 -5.34 29.39
C ASP A 146 -14.60 -6.31 29.40
N ALA A 147 -14.50 -7.08 30.50
CA ALA A 147 -13.47 -8.10 30.72
C ALA A 147 -12.02 -7.59 30.51
N GLY A 148 -11.73 -6.37 30.94
CA GLY A 148 -10.39 -5.76 30.90
C GLY A 148 -10.09 -4.92 29.66
N LEU A 149 -11.00 -4.87 28.67
CA LEU A 149 -10.88 -4.01 27.49
C LEU A 149 -11.84 -2.81 27.56
N PRO A 150 -11.38 -1.60 27.20
CA PRO A 150 -12.24 -0.42 27.14
C PRO A 150 -13.25 -0.50 26.00
N ASP A 151 -14.48 -0.06 26.23
CA ASP A 151 -15.50 0.06 25.17
C ASP A 151 -15.07 1.09 24.10
N VAL A 152 -15.00 0.66 22.84
CA VAL A 152 -14.66 1.53 21.69
C VAL A 152 -15.64 2.69 21.53
N ARG A 153 -16.91 2.52 21.90
CA ARG A 153 -17.93 3.57 21.79
C ARG A 153 -17.75 4.66 22.85
N SER A 154 -16.97 4.40 23.90
CA SER A 154 -16.64 5.36 24.96
C SER A 154 -15.38 6.19 24.67
N LEU A 155 -14.75 6.02 23.50
CA LEU A 155 -13.57 6.77 23.11
C LEU A 155 -13.89 8.27 22.96
N ARG A 156 -12.92 9.12 23.32
CA ARG A 156 -13.04 10.59 23.23
C ARG A 156 -13.26 11.08 21.80
N ILE A 157 -12.66 10.41 20.82
CA ILE A 157 -12.88 10.74 19.40
C ILE A 157 -14.21 10.08 18.99
N PRO A 158 -15.22 10.84 18.54
CA PRO A 158 -16.49 10.25 18.14
C PRO A 158 -16.31 9.27 16.99
N LEU A 159 -16.89 8.07 17.12
CA LEU A 159 -16.80 7.03 16.10
C LEU A 159 -17.36 7.51 14.74
N ARG A 160 -18.49 8.21 14.76
CA ARG A 160 -19.09 8.86 13.58
C ARG A 160 -18.11 9.78 12.84
N TYR A 161 -17.26 10.51 13.55
CA TYR A 161 -16.29 11.41 12.92
C TYR A 161 -15.26 10.62 12.09
N LEU A 162 -14.77 9.49 12.61
CA LEU A 162 -13.86 8.63 11.89
C LEU A 162 -14.56 7.94 10.72
N ALA A 163 -15.79 7.46 10.92
CA ALA A 163 -16.58 6.81 9.88
C ALA A 163 -16.84 7.75 8.69
N ASN A 164 -17.19 9.01 8.95
CA ASN A 164 -17.38 10.02 7.91
C ASN A 164 -16.12 10.25 7.05
N MET A 165 -14.93 9.95 7.58
CA MET A 165 -13.66 10.15 6.89
C MET A 165 -13.16 8.89 6.19
N LEU A 166 -13.49 7.70 6.70
CA LEU A 166 -12.83 6.45 6.32
C LEU A 166 -13.75 5.43 5.63
N THR A 167 -15.06 5.54 5.85
CA THR A 167 -16.05 4.51 5.47
C THR A 167 -17.37 5.13 5.02
N ALA A 168 -17.35 6.37 4.49
CA ALA A 168 -18.54 7.11 4.05
C ALA A 168 -19.67 7.16 5.10
N GLY A 169 -19.30 7.19 6.38
CA GLY A 169 -20.23 7.26 7.52
C GLY A 169 -20.65 5.91 8.11
N ASP A 170 -20.22 4.77 7.57
CA ASP A 170 -20.46 3.46 8.19
C ASP A 170 -19.54 3.24 9.41
N GLU A 171 -20.13 3.18 10.60
CA GLU A 171 -19.39 3.03 11.86
C GLU A 171 -18.90 1.61 12.12
N ALA A 172 -19.55 0.58 11.56
CA ALA A 172 -19.30 -0.80 11.94
C ALA A 172 -17.87 -1.28 11.60
N PRO A 173 -17.31 -1.02 10.40
CA PRO A 173 -15.94 -1.42 10.08
C PRO A 173 -14.91 -0.70 10.96
N VAL A 174 -15.13 0.59 11.23
CA VAL A 174 -14.22 1.40 12.07
C VAL A 174 -14.25 0.92 13.52
N ALA A 175 -15.42 0.58 14.06
CA ALA A 175 -15.55 0.00 15.40
C ALA A 175 -14.73 -1.29 15.53
N LEU A 176 -14.93 -2.22 14.59
CA LEU A 176 -14.24 -3.51 14.57
C LEU A 176 -12.72 -3.34 14.50
N ALA A 177 -12.21 -2.40 13.68
CA ALA A 177 -10.78 -2.11 13.60
C ALA A 177 -10.22 -1.61 14.94
N LEU A 178 -10.93 -0.70 15.61
CA LEU A 178 -10.53 -0.18 16.91
C LEU A 178 -10.58 -1.28 17.99
N GLU A 179 -11.59 -2.15 17.97
CA GLU A 179 -11.70 -3.31 18.85
C GLU A 179 -10.53 -4.27 18.65
N ARG A 180 -10.15 -4.57 17.41
CA ARG A 180 -8.97 -5.39 17.06
C ARG A 180 -7.67 -4.76 17.60
N MET A 181 -7.51 -3.45 17.47
CA MET A 181 -6.35 -2.73 18.01
C MET A 181 -6.31 -2.76 19.54
N LEU A 182 -7.46 -2.68 20.22
CA LEU A 182 -7.55 -2.85 21.67
C LEU A 182 -7.28 -4.29 22.11
N ALA A 183 -7.80 -5.27 21.38
CA ALA A 183 -7.54 -6.69 21.62
C ALA A 183 -6.05 -7.01 21.51
N MET A 184 -5.35 -6.47 20.51
CA MET A 184 -3.89 -6.59 20.41
C MET A 184 -3.19 -6.06 21.67
N ARG A 185 -3.59 -4.89 22.17
CA ARG A 185 -3.02 -4.32 23.42
C ARG A 185 -3.31 -5.18 24.64
N GLY A 186 -4.54 -5.68 24.77
CA GLY A 186 -4.96 -6.55 25.88
C GLY A 186 -4.22 -7.88 25.88
N TYR A 187 -4.17 -8.55 24.73
CA TYR A 187 -3.46 -9.82 24.55
C TYR A 187 -1.97 -9.68 24.85
N MET A 188 -1.31 -8.66 24.29
CA MET A 188 0.12 -8.44 24.53
C MET A 188 0.42 -8.04 25.97
N ARG A 189 -0.50 -7.36 26.67
CA ARG A 189 -0.38 -7.11 28.12
C ARG A 189 -0.49 -8.41 28.92
N ALA A 190 -1.49 -9.24 28.66
CA ALA A 190 -1.64 -10.54 29.33
C ALA A 190 -0.37 -11.40 29.16
N LYS A 191 0.18 -11.42 27.94
CA LYS A 191 1.41 -12.15 27.62
C LYS A 191 2.65 -11.57 28.33
N SER A 192 2.86 -10.26 28.27
CA SER A 192 4.11 -9.62 28.73
C SER A 192 4.14 -9.27 30.22
N VAL A 193 2.99 -8.97 30.82
CA VAL A 193 2.88 -8.54 32.23
C VAL A 193 2.40 -9.68 33.12
N GLU A 194 1.37 -10.40 32.69
CA GLU A 194 0.73 -11.44 33.49
C GLU A 194 1.31 -12.84 33.19
N GLY A 195 2.17 -12.96 32.17
CA GLY A 195 2.83 -14.21 31.80
C GLY A 195 1.88 -15.28 31.25
N ARG A 196 0.69 -14.89 30.80
CA ARG A 196 -0.35 -15.82 30.32
C ARG A 196 -0.74 -15.53 28.87
N ILE A 197 -0.96 -16.59 28.10
CA ILE A 197 -1.53 -16.49 26.76
C ILE A 197 -3.04 -16.60 26.90
N ASP A 198 -3.77 -15.54 26.52
CA ASP A 198 -5.23 -15.48 26.62
C ASP A 198 -5.86 -15.39 25.24
N GLU A 199 -6.08 -16.56 24.62
CA GLU A 199 -6.70 -16.69 23.29
C GLU A 199 -8.15 -16.18 23.25
N SER A 200 -8.82 -16.04 24.40
CA SER A 200 -10.20 -15.55 24.45
C SER A 200 -10.29 -14.09 23.96
N ILE A 201 -9.23 -13.30 24.17
CA ILE A 201 -9.13 -11.91 23.71
C ILE A 201 -9.08 -11.84 22.18
N ALA A 202 -8.30 -12.73 21.55
CA ALA A 202 -8.18 -12.79 20.10
C ALA A 202 -9.49 -13.28 19.46
N THR A 203 -10.05 -14.34 20.01
CA THR A 203 -11.28 -14.98 19.50
C THR A 203 -12.45 -14.00 19.49
N ARG A 204 -12.54 -13.11 20.49
CA ARG A 204 -13.62 -12.11 20.61
C ARG A 204 -13.71 -11.16 19.40
N VAL A 205 -12.58 -10.83 18.79
CA VAL A 205 -12.51 -9.93 17.63
C VAL A 205 -12.33 -10.68 16.30
N GLY A 206 -12.53 -12.00 16.34
CA GLY A 206 -12.43 -12.88 15.19
C GLY A 206 -10.99 -13.08 14.69
N LEU A 207 -10.00 -12.98 15.56
CA LEU A 207 -8.58 -13.20 15.25
C LEU A 207 -8.03 -14.38 16.07
N SER A 208 -6.84 -14.87 15.71
CA SER A 208 -6.07 -15.83 16.53
C SER A 208 -4.93 -15.12 17.25
N GLY A 209 -4.41 -15.70 18.34
CA GLY A 209 -3.21 -15.19 19.01
C GLY A 209 -2.02 -15.04 18.08
N ALA A 210 -1.83 -15.97 17.13
CA ALA A 210 -0.79 -15.88 16.10
C ALA A 210 -0.95 -14.63 15.21
N VAL A 211 -2.19 -14.32 14.80
CA VAL A 211 -2.46 -13.09 14.02
C VAL A 211 -2.22 -11.84 14.86
N ILE A 212 -2.59 -11.84 16.14
CA ILE A 212 -2.30 -10.71 17.04
C ILE A 212 -0.78 -10.51 17.22
N GLU A 213 -0.02 -11.58 17.35
CA GLU A 213 1.44 -11.49 17.46
C GLU A 213 2.08 -10.97 16.18
N GLU A 214 1.53 -11.34 15.03
CA GLU A 214 1.94 -10.78 13.73
C GLU A 214 1.59 -9.29 13.61
N MET A 215 0.38 -8.89 14.01
CA MET A 215 -0.01 -7.48 14.11
C MET A 215 0.96 -6.71 15.01
N TYR A 216 1.32 -7.27 16.17
CA TYR A 216 2.28 -6.66 17.09
C TYR A 216 3.67 -6.52 16.46
N ARG A 217 4.16 -7.56 15.77
CA ARG A 217 5.44 -7.49 15.05
C ARG A 217 5.43 -6.36 14.02
N ILE A 218 4.41 -6.29 13.17
CA ILE A 218 4.38 -5.32 12.08
C ILE A 218 4.07 -3.91 12.59
N MET A 219 3.12 -3.75 13.52
CA MET A 219 2.62 -2.43 13.94
C MET A 219 3.38 -1.82 15.12
N ALA A 220 3.92 -2.64 16.03
CA ALA A 220 4.60 -2.16 17.24
C ALA A 220 6.13 -2.26 17.15
N ILE A 221 6.67 -3.44 16.77
CA ILE A 221 8.13 -3.56 16.53
C ILE A 221 8.50 -2.79 15.26
N ALA A 222 7.72 -3.00 14.20
CA ALA A 222 7.73 -2.22 12.96
C ALA A 222 9.13 -2.09 12.33
N ASN A 223 9.86 -3.21 12.26
CA ASN A 223 11.18 -3.27 11.64
C ASN A 223 11.16 -2.71 10.21
N TYR A 224 12.28 -2.19 9.74
CA TYR A 224 12.34 -1.48 8.46
C TYR A 224 11.87 -2.37 7.30
N GLU A 225 12.33 -3.62 7.28
CA GLU A 225 11.98 -4.66 6.31
C GLU A 225 10.53 -5.14 6.39
N ASP A 226 9.91 -5.05 7.57
CA ASP A 226 8.48 -5.39 7.75
C ASP A 226 7.58 -4.22 7.30
N ARG A 227 8.07 -2.98 7.34
CA ARG A 227 7.31 -1.80 6.92
C ARG A 227 7.33 -1.55 5.41
N PHE A 228 8.46 -1.83 4.77
CA PHE A 228 8.71 -1.45 3.38
C PHE A 228 9.06 -2.68 2.55
N VAL A 229 8.04 -3.27 1.93
CA VAL A 229 8.16 -4.40 1.01
C VAL A 229 7.96 -3.88 -0.40
N ILE A 230 9.06 -3.42 -1.01
CA ILE A 230 9.04 -2.69 -2.29
C ILE A 230 9.92 -3.44 -3.29
N PRO A 231 9.34 -4.12 -4.29
CA PRO A 231 10.12 -4.75 -5.34
C PRO A 231 10.73 -3.70 -6.27
N THR A 232 11.80 -4.08 -6.97
CA THR A 232 12.40 -3.22 -8.01
C THR A 232 11.55 -3.22 -9.27
N THR A 233 11.55 -2.09 -9.99
CA THR A 233 10.98 -2.04 -11.34
C THR A 233 12.00 -2.60 -12.33
N ARG A 234 11.60 -3.62 -13.09
CA ARG A 234 12.44 -4.28 -14.09
C ARG A 234 12.57 -3.42 -15.35
N ARG A 235 13.31 -2.31 -15.29
CA ARG A 235 13.50 -1.42 -16.46
C ARG A 235 14.20 -2.13 -17.62
N GLU A 236 14.97 -3.17 -17.33
CA GLU A 236 15.67 -4.00 -18.31
C GLU A 236 14.75 -4.75 -19.27
N THR A 237 13.46 -4.94 -18.95
CA THR A 237 12.55 -5.65 -19.84
C THR A 237 11.98 -4.77 -20.95
N HIS A 238 12.03 -3.45 -20.81
CA HIS A 238 11.38 -2.50 -21.72
C HIS A 238 12.34 -1.47 -22.33
N GLU A 239 13.54 -1.30 -21.76
CA GLU A 239 14.52 -0.30 -22.19
C GLU A 239 15.90 -0.92 -22.45
N ASP A 240 16.70 -0.30 -23.34
CA ASP A 240 18.12 -0.62 -23.48
C ASP A 240 18.91 -0.05 -22.30
N VAL A 241 18.94 -0.81 -21.21
CA VAL A 241 19.60 -0.43 -19.96
C VAL A 241 21.11 -0.26 -20.09
N TYR A 242 21.76 -0.93 -21.06
CA TYR A 242 23.21 -0.76 -21.27
C TYR A 242 23.50 0.60 -21.89
N ALA A 243 22.74 0.99 -22.91
CA ALA A 243 22.82 2.32 -23.49
C ALA A 243 22.46 3.41 -22.46
N LEU A 244 21.39 3.20 -21.68
CA LEU A 244 20.97 4.16 -20.65
C LEU A 244 22.01 4.30 -19.54
N ARG A 245 22.63 3.21 -19.07
CA ARG A 245 23.67 3.25 -18.05
C ARG A 245 24.90 4.03 -18.51
N GLY A 246 25.26 3.95 -19.80
CA GLY A 246 26.42 4.66 -20.35
C GLY A 246 26.16 6.13 -20.68
N ASN A 247 24.91 6.48 -21.00
CA ASN A 247 24.58 7.80 -21.54
C ASN A 247 23.73 8.68 -20.61
N CYS A 248 22.93 8.08 -19.73
CA CYS A 248 21.99 8.86 -18.95
C CYS A 248 22.69 9.65 -17.83
N GLY A 249 22.36 10.95 -17.73
CA GLY A 249 23.03 11.92 -16.85
C GLY A 249 23.82 12.99 -17.61
N PHE A 250 24.17 12.74 -18.89
CA PHE A 250 24.80 13.73 -19.76
C PHE A 250 23.74 14.55 -20.52
N SER A 251 23.24 15.62 -19.90
CA SER A 251 22.14 16.47 -20.40
C SER A 251 22.53 17.48 -21.50
N PHE A 252 23.50 17.15 -22.36
CA PHE A 252 23.89 17.99 -23.50
C PHE A 252 22.83 18.02 -24.64
N GLY A 253 21.76 17.23 -24.52
CA GLY A 253 20.65 17.09 -25.46
C GLY A 253 19.61 16.07 -24.96
N ASN A 254 18.97 15.33 -25.87
CA ASN A 254 17.95 14.30 -25.56
C ASN A 254 18.52 12.97 -24.98
N GLY A 255 19.63 13.02 -24.24
CA GLY A 255 20.42 11.84 -23.86
C GLY A 255 19.70 10.77 -23.02
N CYS A 256 18.70 11.15 -22.22
CA CYS A 256 17.84 10.24 -21.45
C CYS A 256 16.36 10.28 -21.87
N SER A 257 15.98 11.09 -22.87
CA SER A 257 14.58 11.24 -23.24
C SER A 257 14.20 10.24 -24.32
N GLY A 258 13.08 9.55 -24.15
CA GLY A 258 12.56 8.57 -25.12
C GLY A 258 11.92 9.20 -26.37
N GLY A 259 11.83 10.53 -26.41
CA GLY A 259 11.33 11.26 -27.58
C GLY A 259 12.41 11.31 -28.65
N SER A 260 12.34 10.40 -29.63
CA SER A 260 13.11 10.53 -30.86
C SER A 260 12.17 10.41 -32.04
N SER A 261 11.96 11.51 -32.77
CA SER A 261 11.47 11.45 -34.13
C SER A 261 12.68 11.25 -35.04
N LYS A 262 12.61 10.36 -36.04
CA LYS A 262 13.72 10.12 -36.98
C LYS A 262 14.20 11.41 -37.68
N ALA A 263 13.33 12.39 -37.80
CA ALA A 263 13.65 13.74 -38.23
C ALA A 263 13.51 14.68 -37.02
N GLU A 264 14.60 15.35 -36.65
CA GLU A 264 14.60 16.46 -35.70
C GLU A 264 15.13 17.70 -36.40
N LEU A 265 14.62 18.88 -36.02
CA LEU A 265 15.03 20.17 -36.62
C LEU A 265 16.51 20.48 -36.34
N PHE A 266 17.04 19.95 -35.24
CA PHE A 266 18.41 20.13 -34.80
C PHE A 266 19.03 18.76 -34.55
N THR A 267 19.41 18.03 -35.59
CA THR A 267 19.90 16.64 -35.49
C THR A 267 21.00 16.50 -34.42
N PRO A 268 20.71 15.94 -33.23
CA PRO A 268 21.73 15.67 -32.24
C PRO A 268 22.28 14.27 -32.49
N VAL A 269 23.59 14.14 -32.64
CA VAL A 269 24.25 12.83 -32.65
C VAL A 269 24.11 12.25 -31.23
N LYS A 270 23.44 11.09 -31.06
CA LYS A 270 23.48 10.36 -29.78
C LYS A 270 24.96 10.15 -29.42
N LEU A 271 25.37 10.61 -28.24
CA LEU A 271 26.76 10.56 -27.76
C LEU A 271 27.34 9.13 -27.85
N PHE A 272 26.53 8.10 -27.64
CA PHE A 272 26.84 6.72 -28.02
C PHE A 272 25.59 6.01 -28.55
N SER A 273 25.66 5.50 -29.77
CA SER A 273 24.78 4.44 -30.26
C SER A 273 25.59 3.14 -30.20
N PRO A 274 25.15 2.09 -29.47
CA PRO A 274 25.63 0.75 -29.76
C PRO A 274 25.29 0.47 -31.23
N ALA A 275 26.23 -0.12 -31.96
CA ALA A 275 25.99 -0.52 -33.34
C ALA A 275 24.73 -1.41 -33.41
N GLN A 276 23.85 -1.14 -34.37
CA GLN A 276 22.78 -2.06 -34.74
C GLN A 276 23.41 -3.41 -35.08
N GLY A 277 23.30 -4.39 -34.18
CA GLY A 277 24.07 -5.62 -34.32
C GLY A 277 23.89 -6.65 -33.21
N SER A 278 22.67 -6.89 -32.75
CA SER A 278 22.31 -8.19 -32.15
C SER A 278 20.79 -8.32 -32.05
N GLN A 279 20.20 -9.08 -32.96
CA GLN A 279 18.88 -9.66 -32.70
C GLN A 279 18.99 -10.57 -31.47
N PRO A 280 17.95 -10.67 -30.62
CA PRO A 280 17.90 -11.71 -29.60
C PRO A 280 17.91 -13.07 -30.30
N HIS A 281 18.98 -13.82 -30.12
CA HIS A 281 19.09 -15.18 -30.65
C HIS A 281 18.08 -16.05 -29.91
N ASN A 282 17.05 -16.52 -30.62
CA ASN A 282 16.09 -17.49 -30.12
C ASN A 282 16.78 -18.88 -30.18
N PRO A 283 17.06 -19.59 -29.07
CA PRO A 283 17.70 -20.90 -29.11
C PRO A 283 16.60 -21.96 -29.27
N GLY A 284 16.04 -22.10 -30.47
CA GLY A 284 14.88 -22.98 -30.66
C GLY A 284 14.57 -23.49 -32.06
N GLU A 285 15.26 -23.06 -33.12
CA GLU A 285 14.97 -23.56 -34.48
C GLU A 285 16.22 -24.16 -35.11
N VAL A 286 16.38 -25.47 -34.91
CA VAL A 286 17.23 -26.32 -35.75
C VAL A 286 16.43 -26.60 -37.03
N GLN A 287 16.79 -25.93 -38.12
CA GLN A 287 16.24 -26.21 -39.45
C GLN A 287 16.81 -27.53 -40.00
N LYS A 288 15.91 -28.38 -40.51
CA LYS A 288 16.21 -29.35 -41.56
C LYS A 288 16.17 -28.65 -42.91
#